data_AF-A0A384IW87-F1
#
_entry.id   AF-A0A384IW87-F1
#
_cell.length_a   1.000
_cell.length_b   1.000
_cell.length_c   1.000
_cell.angle_alpha   90.00
_cell.angle_beta   90.00
_cell.angle_gamma   90.00
#
_symmetry.space_group_name_H-M   'P 1'
#
loop_
_entity.id
_entity.type
_entity.pdbx_description
1 polymer ?
#
loop_
_entity_poly.entity_id
_entity_poly.type
_entity_poly.pdbx_seq_one_letter_code
_entity_poly.pdbx_strand_id
1 'polypeptide(L)'
;MIRRMPNMRRTLAALAPLLLAAGLAAPASAAPAAAWPPPATAYNHVETDDPVLFITIDDGWGTEDAAGAQRLLIERRIPASLFLLPDAYKRDPAYYRTLLANSPVRVENHTLTHRDMTTLSETEQRQEICGARDRQLAAFGDSPQLFRPAGGATYQWPYYNDATRTAAAACGARSVVTWTHDLTTWGEWSPEVPELKSGDIVLLHMGPQLEGDLRRVLAAADEANLTPARLRDYLRTAS
;
A
#
# COMPACT_ATOMS: atom_id res chain seq x y z
N MET A 1 68.95 -13.92 83.23
CA MET A 1 68.08 -14.92 82.57
C MET A 1 66.67 -14.37 82.57
N ILE A 2 65.93 -14.46 81.45
CA ILE A 2 64.46 -14.19 81.34
C ILE A 2 64.14 -12.67 81.34
N ARG A 3 63.36 -12.05 80.44
CA ARG A 3 62.17 -12.45 79.68
C ARG A 3 62.04 -11.57 78.42
N ARG A 4 61.80 -12.15 77.24
CA ARG A 4 61.30 -11.45 76.04
C ARG A 4 59.79 -11.22 76.19
N MET A 5 59.30 -10.02 75.89
CA MET A 5 57.89 -9.73 75.61
C MET A 5 57.76 -9.29 74.14
N PRO A 6 56.77 -9.78 73.39
CA PRO A 6 56.52 -9.35 72.02
C PRO A 6 55.43 -8.27 71.96
N ASN A 7 55.68 -7.17 71.25
CA ASN A 7 54.62 -6.21 70.90
C ASN A 7 54.44 -6.16 69.37
N MET A 8 53.48 -6.98 68.94
CA MET A 8 52.41 -6.74 67.97
C MET A 8 52.57 -5.49 67.06
N ARG A 9 52.93 -5.74 65.80
CA ARG A 9 52.80 -4.78 64.69
C ARG A 9 51.33 -4.59 64.35
N ARG A 10 50.78 -3.39 64.56
CA ARG A 10 49.47 -2.98 64.03
C ARG A 10 49.67 -2.33 62.66
N THR A 11 49.21 -2.99 61.61
CA THR A 11 49.06 -2.44 60.27
C THR A 11 47.84 -1.52 60.24
N LEU A 12 48.04 -0.25 59.89
CA LEU A 12 46.97 0.70 59.58
C LEU A 12 46.58 0.53 58.11
N ALA A 13 45.38 0.02 57.85
CA ALA A 13 44.76 0.05 56.55
C ALA A 13 44.08 1.42 56.36
N ALA A 14 44.53 2.21 55.39
CA ALA A 14 43.87 3.46 55.01
C ALA A 14 42.71 3.14 54.03
N LEU A 15 41.49 3.46 54.44
CA LEU A 15 40.28 3.39 53.63
C LEU A 15 40.24 4.56 52.64
N ALA A 16 40.11 4.27 51.35
CA ALA A 16 39.77 5.26 50.32
C ALA A 16 38.26 5.57 50.36
N PRO A 17 37.82 6.83 50.22
CA PRO A 17 36.40 7.14 50.18
C PRO A 17 35.85 6.87 48.77
N LEU A 18 34.84 5.99 48.67
CA LEU A 18 34.00 5.87 47.48
C LEU A 18 33.09 7.12 47.42
N LEU A 19 33.37 8.04 46.51
CA LEU A 19 32.44 9.09 46.13
C LEU A 19 31.35 8.48 45.23
N LEU A 20 30.18 8.19 45.81
CA LEU A 20 28.97 7.89 45.06
C LEU A 20 28.50 9.18 44.37
N ALA A 21 28.82 9.35 43.10
CA ALA A 21 28.18 10.36 42.26
C ALA A 21 26.75 9.89 41.97
N ALA A 22 25.79 10.32 42.79
CA ALA A 22 24.37 10.21 42.48
C ALA A 22 24.05 11.19 41.34
N GLY A 23 24.25 10.75 40.10
CA GLY A 23 23.76 11.45 38.92
C GLY A 23 22.24 11.45 38.95
N LEU A 24 21.64 12.61 39.25
CA LEU A 24 20.23 12.86 39.00
C LEU A 24 20.02 12.82 37.48
N ALA A 25 19.69 11.65 36.94
CA ALA A 25 19.17 11.55 35.60
C ALA A 25 17.84 12.31 35.58
N ALA A 26 17.82 13.47 34.93
CA ALA A 26 16.57 14.16 34.63
C ALA A 26 15.67 13.17 33.86
N PRO A 27 14.36 13.10 34.15
CA PRO A 27 13.47 12.24 33.39
C PRO A 27 13.54 12.68 31.93
N ALA A 28 13.91 11.76 31.05
CA ALA A 28 13.84 12.00 29.61
C ALA A 28 12.40 12.40 29.30
N SER A 29 12.18 13.66 28.91
CA SER A 29 10.88 14.10 28.44
C SER A 29 10.54 13.22 27.24
N ALA A 30 9.52 12.38 27.37
CA ALA A 30 9.00 11.63 26.24
C ALA A 30 8.69 12.65 25.13
N ALA A 31 9.28 12.45 23.95
CA ALA A 31 8.89 13.24 22.79
C ALA A 31 7.35 13.12 22.65
N PRO A 32 6.63 14.22 22.37
CA PRO A 32 5.20 14.13 22.12
C PRO A 32 4.99 13.07 21.04
N ALA A 33 4.02 12.17 21.24
CA ALA A 33 3.62 11.23 20.21
C ALA A 33 3.40 12.04 18.93
N ALA A 34 4.10 11.67 17.85
CA ALA A 34 4.01 12.40 16.60
C ALA A 34 2.52 12.56 16.24
N ALA A 35 2.09 13.81 16.02
CA ALA A 35 0.73 14.06 15.58
C ALA A 35 0.47 13.20 14.33
N TRP A 36 -0.72 12.58 14.28
CA TRP A 36 -1.10 11.76 13.14
C TRP A 36 -0.99 12.58 11.85
N PRO A 37 -0.52 11.99 10.75
CA PRO A 37 -0.50 12.69 9.49
C PRO A 37 -1.93 13.09 9.10
N PRO A 38 -2.09 14.18 8.33
CA PRO A 38 -3.40 14.51 7.79
C PRO A 38 -3.96 13.34 6.98
N PRO A 39 -5.30 13.15 6.95
CA PRO A 39 -5.91 12.09 6.14
C PRO A 39 -5.51 12.21 4.67
N ALA A 40 -5.17 11.08 4.04
CA ALA A 40 -4.88 11.04 2.60
C ALA A 40 -6.09 11.54 1.79
N THR A 41 -5.83 12.25 0.70
CA THR A 41 -6.90 12.67 -0.23
C THR A 41 -7.44 11.46 -0.97
N ALA A 42 -8.76 11.41 -1.14
CA ALA A 42 -9.43 10.35 -1.89
C ALA A 42 -9.77 10.83 -3.30
N TYR A 43 -9.49 10.00 -4.31
CA TYR A 43 -9.76 10.28 -5.72
C TYR A 43 -10.56 9.13 -6.34
N ASN A 44 -11.67 9.47 -6.99
CA ASN A 44 -12.40 8.57 -7.89
C ASN A 44 -12.22 8.96 -9.37
N HIS A 45 -11.63 10.13 -9.62
CA HIS A 45 -11.29 10.70 -10.92
C HIS A 45 -10.06 11.60 -10.74
N VAL A 46 -9.30 11.83 -11.80
CA VAL A 46 -8.11 12.68 -11.81
C VAL A 46 -8.39 13.94 -12.63
N GLU A 47 -8.39 15.11 -11.99
CA GLU A 47 -8.51 16.38 -12.72
C GLU A 47 -7.26 16.61 -13.58
N THR A 48 -7.39 16.48 -14.90
CA THR A 48 -6.31 16.68 -15.87
C THR A 48 -6.84 17.08 -17.25
N ASP A 49 -6.10 17.93 -17.95
CA ASP A 49 -6.34 18.27 -19.36
C ASP A 49 -5.61 17.32 -20.32
N ASP A 50 -4.69 16.49 -19.82
CA ASP A 50 -3.98 15.50 -20.63
C ASP A 50 -4.98 14.44 -21.17
N PRO A 51 -4.86 14.00 -22.43
CA PRO A 51 -5.76 13.03 -23.04
C PRO A 51 -5.45 11.60 -22.57
N VAL A 52 -5.67 11.36 -21.27
CA VAL A 52 -5.28 10.11 -20.61
C VAL A 52 -6.37 9.56 -19.71
N LEU A 53 -6.34 8.24 -19.53
CA LEU A 53 -7.13 7.54 -18.51
C LEU A 53 -6.24 6.58 -17.71
N PHE A 54 -6.77 6.06 -16.62
CA PHE A 54 -6.03 5.24 -15.67
C PHE A 54 -6.67 3.86 -15.52
N ILE A 55 -5.99 2.84 -16.04
CA ILE A 55 -6.42 1.45 -15.87
C ILE A 55 -5.96 0.94 -14.51
N THR A 56 -6.90 0.40 -13.75
CA THR A 56 -6.66 -0.21 -12.43
C THR A 56 -7.23 -1.63 -12.40
N ILE A 57 -6.52 -2.55 -11.75
CA ILE A 57 -6.90 -3.97 -11.71
C ILE A 57 -6.79 -4.48 -10.27
N ASP A 58 -7.86 -5.06 -9.74
CA ASP A 58 -7.94 -5.41 -8.32
C ASP A 58 -7.70 -6.92 -8.05
N ASP A 59 -7.57 -7.21 -6.75
CA ASP A 59 -7.46 -8.51 -6.07
C ASP A 59 -6.21 -9.35 -6.32
N GLY A 60 -5.90 -9.66 -7.57
CA GLY A 60 -4.73 -10.47 -7.91
C GLY A 60 -4.96 -11.98 -8.10
N TRP A 61 -6.19 -12.48 -8.00
CA TRP A 61 -6.46 -13.92 -8.12
C TRP A 61 -6.63 -14.37 -9.57
N GLY A 62 -6.46 -15.68 -9.85
CA GLY A 62 -6.75 -16.25 -11.17
C GLY A 62 -5.69 -15.96 -12.24
N THR A 63 -4.40 -15.96 -11.87
CA THR A 63 -3.29 -15.74 -12.82
C THR A 63 -3.23 -16.83 -13.90
N GLU A 64 -3.73 -18.04 -13.59
CA GLU A 64 -3.86 -19.17 -14.51
C GLU A 64 -4.68 -18.83 -15.77
N ASP A 65 -5.70 -17.97 -15.64
CA ASP A 65 -6.59 -17.58 -16.73
C ASP A 65 -6.26 -16.18 -17.28
N ALA A 66 -5.29 -15.47 -16.69
CA ALA A 66 -4.93 -14.09 -17.03
C ALA A 66 -3.64 -13.98 -17.86
N ALA A 67 -3.16 -15.08 -18.47
CA ALA A 67 -1.93 -15.09 -19.27
C ALA A 67 -2.02 -14.18 -20.50
N GLY A 68 -3.19 -14.12 -21.14
CA GLY A 68 -3.41 -13.27 -22.31
C GLY A 68 -3.46 -11.78 -21.98
N ALA A 69 -4.05 -11.42 -20.83
CA ALA A 69 -3.98 -10.06 -20.27
C ALA A 69 -2.54 -9.65 -19.95
N GLN A 70 -1.76 -10.54 -19.34
CA GLN A 70 -0.34 -10.30 -19.04
C GLN A 70 0.45 -9.98 -20.31
N ARG A 71 0.28 -10.80 -21.34
CA ARG A 71 0.91 -10.61 -22.65
C ARG A 71 0.54 -9.26 -23.25
N LEU A 72 -0.75 -8.90 -23.22
CA LEU A 72 -1.24 -7.63 -23.74
C LEU A 72 -0.61 -6.43 -23.02
N LEU A 73 -0.56 -6.44 -21.68
CA LEU A 73 0.05 -5.39 -20.87
C LEU A 73 1.55 -5.22 -21.17
N ILE A 74 2.27 -6.33 -21.37
CA ILE A 74 3.70 -6.34 -21.69
C ILE A 74 3.96 -5.84 -23.11
N GLU A 75 3.33 -6.46 -24.11
CA GLU A 75 3.61 -6.22 -25.53
C GLU A 75 3.23 -4.79 -25.95
N ARG A 76 2.09 -4.29 -25.45
CA ARG A 76 1.62 -2.93 -25.74
C ARG A 76 2.11 -1.88 -24.76
N ARG A 77 2.91 -2.28 -23.76
CA ARG A 77 3.48 -1.39 -22.73
C ARG A 77 2.40 -0.55 -22.04
N ILE A 78 1.26 -1.15 -21.73
CA ILE A 78 0.10 -0.46 -21.14
C ILE A 78 0.39 -0.16 -19.66
N PRO A 79 0.37 1.11 -19.22
CA PRO A 79 0.38 1.45 -17.82
C PRO A 79 -0.88 0.97 -17.11
N ALA A 80 -0.72 0.30 -15.97
CA ALA A 80 -1.83 -0.04 -15.08
C ALA A 80 -1.36 -0.04 -13.62
N SER A 81 -2.29 0.22 -12.70
CA SER A 81 -2.07 0.08 -11.25
C SER A 81 -2.79 -1.17 -10.75
N LEU A 82 -2.06 -2.14 -10.24
CA LEU A 82 -2.61 -3.37 -9.70
C LEU A 82 -2.83 -3.23 -8.20
N PHE A 83 -4.06 -3.11 -7.72
CA PHE A 83 -4.35 -3.13 -6.30
C PHE A 83 -4.47 -4.59 -5.86
N LEU A 84 -3.36 -5.18 -5.38
CA LEU A 84 -3.27 -6.62 -5.13
C LEU A 84 -3.37 -6.97 -3.65
N LEU A 85 -4.01 -8.11 -3.36
CA LEU A 85 -3.93 -8.74 -2.06
C LEU A 85 -2.61 -9.50 -1.90
N PRO A 86 -1.97 -9.44 -0.71
CA PRO A 86 -0.72 -10.14 -0.48
C PRO A 86 -0.72 -11.64 -0.74
N ASP A 87 -1.81 -12.32 -0.38
CA ASP A 87 -1.90 -13.76 -0.59
C ASP A 87 -2.03 -14.13 -2.08
N ALA A 88 -2.59 -13.23 -2.89
CA ALA A 88 -2.77 -13.44 -4.32
C ALA A 88 -1.43 -13.47 -5.05
N TYR A 89 -0.59 -12.45 -4.86
CA TYR A 89 0.73 -12.47 -5.48
C TYR A 89 1.71 -13.44 -4.84
N LYS A 90 1.46 -13.89 -3.59
CA LYS A 90 2.24 -14.96 -2.96
C LYS A 90 1.93 -16.32 -3.58
N ARG A 91 0.70 -16.54 -4.08
CA ARG A 91 0.29 -17.77 -4.75
C ARG A 91 0.99 -17.94 -6.10
N ASP A 92 1.18 -16.86 -6.85
CA ASP A 92 1.91 -16.86 -8.13
C ASP A 92 2.90 -15.69 -8.26
N PRO A 93 4.03 -15.74 -7.54
CA PRO A 93 5.01 -14.66 -7.57
C PRO A 93 5.71 -14.55 -8.93
N ALA A 94 5.76 -15.64 -9.71
CA ALA A 94 6.43 -15.66 -11.01
C ALA A 94 5.65 -14.84 -12.04
N TYR A 95 4.32 -14.95 -12.07
CA TYR A 95 3.46 -14.11 -12.90
C TYR A 95 3.69 -12.62 -12.64
N TYR A 96 3.61 -12.19 -11.38
CA TYR A 96 3.75 -10.78 -11.04
C TYR A 96 5.17 -10.27 -11.27
N ARG A 97 6.21 -11.03 -10.93
CA ARG A 97 7.60 -10.63 -11.22
C ARG A 97 7.83 -10.46 -12.71
N THR A 98 7.30 -11.37 -13.54
CA THR A 98 7.42 -11.29 -15.00
C THR A 98 6.69 -10.05 -15.53
N LEU A 99 5.47 -9.81 -15.07
CA LEU A 99 4.69 -8.63 -15.46
C LEU A 99 5.42 -7.34 -15.09
N LEU A 100 5.88 -7.20 -13.85
CA LEU A 100 6.55 -5.99 -13.36
C LEU A 100 7.90 -5.73 -14.04
N ALA A 101 8.68 -6.78 -14.31
CA ALA A 101 9.97 -6.65 -14.99
C ALA A 101 9.81 -6.23 -16.47
N ASN A 102 8.71 -6.64 -17.10
CA ASN A 102 8.52 -6.49 -18.53
C ASN A 102 7.38 -5.53 -18.92
N SER A 103 6.81 -4.76 -18.00
CA SER A 103 5.73 -3.79 -18.28
C SER A 103 5.89 -2.49 -17.44
N PRO A 104 5.18 -1.40 -17.77
CA PRO A 104 5.13 -0.21 -16.91
C PRO A 104 4.15 -0.35 -15.74
N VAL A 105 3.52 -1.52 -15.56
CA VAL A 105 2.56 -1.81 -14.49
C VAL A 105 3.21 -1.71 -13.11
N ARG A 106 2.48 -1.23 -12.10
CA ARG A 106 2.94 -1.17 -10.71
C ARG A 106 1.90 -1.76 -9.76
N VAL A 107 2.37 -2.34 -8.66
CA VAL A 107 1.51 -2.88 -7.59
C VAL A 107 1.21 -1.80 -6.57
N GLU A 108 -0.02 -1.78 -6.09
CA GLU A 108 -0.57 -0.91 -5.06
C GLU A 108 -1.30 -1.72 -3.99
N ASN A 109 -1.69 -1.05 -2.91
CA ASN A 109 -2.22 -1.68 -1.71
C ASN A 109 -3.73 -1.88 -1.77
N HIS A 110 -4.19 -3.12 -1.60
CA HIS A 110 -5.61 -3.47 -1.56
C HIS A 110 -6.05 -4.13 -0.25
N THR A 111 -5.53 -3.64 0.88
CA THR A 111 -5.67 -4.26 2.21
C THR A 111 -4.91 -5.59 2.32
N LEU A 112 -4.88 -6.16 3.52
CA LEU A 112 -4.19 -7.43 3.78
C LEU A 112 -5.14 -8.61 3.55
N THR A 113 -6.38 -8.49 4.00
CA THR A 113 -7.35 -9.60 4.08
C THR A 113 -8.69 -9.30 3.39
N HIS A 114 -8.79 -8.19 2.66
CA HIS A 114 -9.99 -7.79 1.93
C HIS A 114 -11.22 -7.57 2.82
N ARG A 115 -11.02 -6.98 4.01
CA ARG A 115 -12.10 -6.65 4.95
C ARG A 115 -12.68 -5.26 4.69
N ASP A 116 -13.96 -5.08 5.01
CA ASP A 116 -14.62 -3.77 5.03
C ASP A 116 -13.98 -2.86 6.09
N MET A 117 -13.16 -1.91 5.61
CA MET A 117 -12.40 -0.98 6.44
C MET A 117 -13.29 -0.13 7.34
N THR A 118 -14.54 0.13 6.95
CA THR A 118 -15.45 0.99 7.71
C THR A 118 -15.95 0.34 9.00
N THR A 119 -15.88 -0.99 9.08
CA THR A 119 -16.28 -1.78 10.26
C THR A 119 -15.15 -2.02 11.26
N LEU A 120 -13.92 -1.64 10.88
CA LEU A 120 -12.72 -1.91 11.66
C LEU A 120 -12.36 -0.74 12.58
N SER A 121 -11.78 -1.06 13.73
CA SER A 121 -11.11 -0.06 14.55
C SER A 121 -9.90 0.55 13.81
N GLU A 122 -9.49 1.76 14.17
CA GLU A 122 -8.33 2.44 13.55
C GLU A 122 -7.05 1.59 13.60
N THR A 123 -6.84 0.83 14.69
CA THR A 123 -5.69 -0.08 14.82
C THR A 123 -5.77 -1.23 13.82
N GLU A 124 -6.94 -1.85 13.66
CA GLU A 124 -7.14 -2.92 12.66
C GLU A 124 -6.99 -2.37 11.24
N GLN A 125 -7.52 -1.18 10.95
CA GLN A 125 -7.33 -0.54 9.64
C GLN A 125 -5.85 -0.31 9.34
N ARG A 126 -5.07 0.16 10.32
CA ARG A 126 -3.62 0.31 10.17
C ARG A 126 -2.93 -1.04 9.93
N GLN A 127 -3.35 -2.11 10.60
CA GLN A 127 -2.80 -3.45 10.38
C GLN A 127 -3.06 -3.94 8.96
N GLU A 128 -4.27 -3.75 8.44
CA GLU A 128 -4.63 -4.08 7.05
C GLU A 128 -3.74 -3.34 6.05
N ILE A 129 -3.58 -2.02 6.22
CA ILE A 129 -2.85 -1.20 5.24
C ILE A 129 -1.33 -1.36 5.39
N CYS A 130 -0.78 -1.16 6.58
CA CYS A 130 0.67 -1.23 6.78
C CYS A 130 1.18 -2.67 6.57
N GLY A 131 0.40 -3.67 6.99
CA GLY A 131 0.73 -5.08 6.79
C GLY A 131 0.76 -5.48 5.31
N ALA A 132 -0.12 -4.93 4.48
CA ALA A 132 -0.08 -5.15 3.03
C ALA A 132 1.12 -4.43 2.38
N ARG A 133 1.38 -3.16 2.77
CA ARG A 133 2.57 -2.42 2.31
C ARG A 133 3.87 -3.17 2.59
N ASP A 134 4.06 -3.65 3.82
CA ASP A 134 5.30 -4.32 4.21
C ASP A 134 5.51 -5.61 3.43
N ARG A 135 4.44 -6.37 3.18
CA ARG A 135 4.49 -7.57 2.34
C ARG A 135 4.79 -7.23 0.88
N GLN A 136 4.25 -6.14 0.35
CA GLN A 136 4.52 -5.72 -1.03
C GLN A 136 5.99 -5.29 -1.18
N LEU A 137 6.49 -4.47 -0.25
CA LEU A 137 7.89 -4.06 -0.23
C LEU A 137 8.83 -5.28 -0.16
N ALA A 138 8.52 -6.25 0.70
CA ALA A 138 9.30 -7.48 0.80
C ALA A 138 9.24 -8.32 -0.49
N ALA A 139 8.09 -8.37 -1.18
CA ALA A 139 7.90 -9.16 -2.38
C ALA A 139 8.60 -8.56 -3.61
N PHE A 140 8.46 -7.24 -3.81
CA PHE A 140 8.83 -6.57 -5.07
C PHE A 140 9.93 -5.51 -4.93
N GLY A 141 10.32 -5.14 -3.70
CA GLY A 141 11.27 -4.05 -3.45
C GLY A 141 10.69 -2.65 -3.72
N ASP A 142 9.42 -2.54 -4.08
CA ASP A 142 8.68 -1.30 -4.31
C ASP A 142 7.51 -1.20 -3.33
N SER A 143 7.47 -0.13 -2.55
CA SER A 143 6.36 0.15 -1.64
C SER A 143 5.17 0.73 -2.42
N PRO A 144 3.93 0.37 -2.05
CA PRO A 144 2.75 0.99 -2.62
C PRO A 144 2.73 2.49 -2.34
N GLN A 145 2.31 3.28 -3.32
CA GLN A 145 2.10 4.72 -3.18
C GLN A 145 0.62 5.06 -3.12
N LEU A 146 -0.24 4.15 -3.57
CA LEU A 146 -1.69 4.30 -3.58
C LEU A 146 -2.32 3.20 -2.73
N PHE A 147 -3.45 3.53 -2.12
CA PHE A 147 -4.27 2.59 -1.39
C PHE A 147 -5.68 2.57 -1.97
N ARG A 148 -6.24 1.39 -2.18
CA ARG A 148 -7.66 1.20 -2.50
C ARG A 148 -8.29 0.33 -1.40
N PRO A 149 -9.32 0.81 -0.69
CA PRO A 149 -10.06 -0.04 0.24
C PRO A 149 -10.74 -1.19 -0.53
N ALA A 150 -10.84 -2.34 0.11
CA ALA A 150 -11.68 -3.43 -0.39
C ALA A 150 -13.13 -2.92 -0.55
N GLY A 151 -13.75 -3.25 -1.67
CA GLY A 151 -15.04 -2.68 -2.08
C GLY A 151 -15.91 -3.65 -2.87
N GLY A 152 -16.86 -3.10 -3.65
CA GLY A 152 -17.78 -3.84 -4.51
C GLY A 152 -19.20 -3.93 -3.96
N ALA A 153 -20.01 -4.84 -4.53
CA ALA A 153 -21.42 -5.03 -4.19
C ALA A 153 -21.66 -5.53 -2.74
N THR A 154 -20.59 -5.99 -2.08
CA THR A 154 -20.66 -6.55 -0.73
C THR A 154 -20.67 -5.49 0.37
N TYR A 155 -20.09 -4.31 0.12
CA TYR A 155 -19.89 -3.28 1.14
C TYR A 155 -20.67 -2.00 0.82
N GLN A 156 -20.96 -1.21 1.84
CA GLN A 156 -21.68 0.04 1.69
C GLN A 156 -20.73 1.13 1.19
N TRP A 157 -21.12 1.87 0.15
CA TRP A 157 -20.38 3.05 -0.31
C TRP A 157 -20.56 4.23 0.68
N PRO A 158 -19.49 5.00 0.99
CA PRO A 158 -18.08 4.80 0.58
C PRO A 158 -17.38 3.71 1.39
N TYR A 159 -16.47 2.96 0.76
CA TYR A 159 -15.72 1.85 1.37
C TYR A 159 -14.61 2.28 2.36
N TYR A 160 -14.61 3.55 2.76
CA TYR A 160 -13.59 4.14 3.63
C TYR A 160 -14.19 5.27 4.48
N ASN A 161 -13.52 5.60 5.58
CA ASN A 161 -13.81 6.75 6.42
C ASN A 161 -12.53 7.54 6.74
N ASP A 162 -12.64 8.58 7.59
CA ASP A 162 -11.49 9.42 7.96
C ASP A 162 -10.37 8.65 8.66
N ALA A 163 -10.71 7.64 9.46
CA ALA A 163 -9.73 6.75 10.06
C ALA A 163 -8.99 5.94 8.98
N THR A 164 -9.69 5.49 7.94
CA THR A 164 -9.07 4.80 6.78
C THR A 164 -8.09 5.70 6.06
N ARG A 165 -8.49 6.94 5.77
CA ARG A 165 -7.64 7.92 5.08
C ARG A 165 -6.41 8.30 5.92
N THR A 166 -6.57 8.43 7.22
CA THR A 166 -5.47 8.69 8.17
C THR A 166 -4.53 7.50 8.26
N ALA A 167 -5.06 6.27 8.35
CA ALA A 167 -4.27 5.05 8.36
C ALA A 167 -3.50 4.86 7.04
N ALA A 168 -4.13 5.16 5.90
CA ALA A 168 -3.49 5.14 4.59
C ALA A 168 -2.27 6.08 4.53
N ALA A 169 -2.44 7.35 4.93
CA ALA A 169 -1.35 8.32 5.01
C ALA A 169 -0.25 7.87 5.97
N ALA A 170 -0.63 7.37 7.16
CA ALA A 170 0.33 6.89 8.17
C ALA A 170 1.07 5.62 7.75
N CYS A 171 0.51 4.85 6.82
CA CYS A 171 1.17 3.71 6.20
C CYS A 171 1.94 4.10 4.94
N GLY A 172 1.94 5.36 4.50
CA GLY A 172 2.76 5.84 3.38
C GLY A 172 2.06 5.88 2.03
N ALA A 173 0.75 5.62 1.98
CA ALA A 173 -0.04 5.92 0.79
C ALA A 173 -0.21 7.43 0.64
N ARG A 174 0.00 7.94 -0.57
CA ARG A 174 -0.19 9.35 -0.92
C ARG A 174 -1.66 9.70 -1.08
N SER A 175 -2.43 8.74 -1.57
CA SER A 175 -3.84 8.91 -1.89
C SER A 175 -4.62 7.62 -1.64
N VAL A 176 -5.89 7.79 -1.30
CA VAL A 176 -6.91 6.75 -1.42
C VAL A 176 -7.51 6.82 -2.82
N VAL A 177 -7.66 5.68 -3.49
CA VAL A 177 -8.11 5.62 -4.88
C VAL A 177 -9.29 4.67 -5.00
N THR A 178 -10.39 5.17 -5.56
CA THR A 178 -11.53 4.36 -6.01
C THR A 178 -11.59 4.44 -7.54
N TRP A 179 -12.76 4.46 -8.17
CA TRP A 179 -12.88 4.47 -9.63
C TRP A 179 -14.02 5.38 -10.10
N THR A 180 -13.92 5.78 -11.37
CA THR A 180 -14.98 6.47 -12.10
C THR A 180 -15.95 5.46 -12.69
N HIS A 181 -15.40 4.41 -13.32
CA HIS A 181 -16.16 3.35 -13.97
C HIS A 181 -15.65 1.98 -13.54
N ASP A 182 -16.56 1.10 -13.11
CA ASP A 182 -16.28 -0.33 -13.02
C ASP A 182 -16.70 -0.98 -14.34
N LEU A 183 -15.71 -1.45 -15.09
CA LEU A 183 -15.92 -2.07 -16.39
C LEU A 183 -15.63 -3.58 -16.35
N THR A 184 -15.58 -4.17 -15.17
CA THR A 184 -15.33 -5.61 -14.97
C THR A 184 -16.49 -6.45 -15.50
N THR A 185 -16.20 -7.49 -16.28
CA THR A 185 -17.18 -8.52 -16.64
C THR A 185 -17.32 -9.55 -15.52
N TRP A 186 -18.55 -9.75 -15.05
CA TRP A 186 -18.91 -10.70 -13.99
C TRP A 186 -19.73 -11.85 -14.56
N GLY A 187 -19.09 -13.01 -14.71
CA GLY A 187 -19.72 -14.17 -15.35
C GLY A 187 -20.02 -13.89 -16.81
N GLU A 188 -21.30 -13.97 -17.20
CA GLU A 188 -21.76 -13.65 -18.56
C GLU A 188 -22.15 -12.16 -18.72
N TRP A 189 -22.25 -11.42 -17.61
CA TRP A 189 -22.66 -10.03 -17.63
C TRP A 189 -21.46 -9.09 -17.79
N SER A 190 -21.53 -8.19 -18.77
CA SER A 190 -20.54 -7.13 -18.97
C SER A 190 -21.23 -5.76 -18.88
N PRO A 191 -20.67 -4.80 -18.12
CA PRO A 191 -21.19 -3.43 -18.12
C PRO A 191 -21.00 -2.78 -19.49
N GLU A 192 -21.94 -1.90 -19.86
CA GLU A 192 -21.81 -1.03 -21.01
C GLU A 192 -20.63 -0.07 -20.80
N VAL A 193 -19.85 0.16 -21.86
CA VAL A 193 -18.71 1.08 -21.82
C VAL A 193 -19.19 2.48 -22.22
N PRO A 194 -19.13 3.48 -21.32
CA PRO A 194 -19.49 4.85 -21.67
C PRO A 194 -18.41 5.50 -22.53
N GLU A 195 -18.68 6.71 -23.03
CA GLU A 195 -17.62 7.57 -23.56
C GLU A 195 -16.65 7.93 -22.44
N LEU A 196 -15.42 7.40 -22.55
CA LEU A 196 -14.36 7.64 -21.57
C LEU A 196 -13.82 9.06 -21.71
N LYS A 197 -13.43 9.66 -20.58
CA LYS A 197 -12.94 11.04 -20.49
C LYS A 197 -11.53 11.10 -19.92
N SER A 198 -10.82 12.18 -20.23
CA SER A 198 -9.57 12.52 -19.58
C SER A 198 -9.74 12.47 -18.06
N GLY A 199 -8.86 11.76 -17.37
CA GLY A 199 -8.91 11.65 -15.91
C GLY A 199 -9.64 10.43 -15.36
N ASP A 200 -10.39 9.70 -16.20
CA ASP A 200 -11.16 8.56 -15.74
C ASP A 200 -10.28 7.46 -15.15
N ILE A 201 -10.72 6.94 -13.99
CA ILE A 201 -10.10 5.78 -13.35
C ILE A 201 -11.01 4.59 -13.60
N VAL A 202 -10.52 3.64 -14.40
CA VAL A 202 -11.27 2.43 -14.78
C VAL A 202 -10.86 1.27 -13.87
N LEU A 203 -11.83 0.64 -13.22
CA LEU A 203 -11.66 -0.60 -12.46
C LEU A 203 -11.94 -1.81 -13.33
N LEU A 204 -11.00 -2.76 -13.31
CA LEU A 204 -11.13 -4.14 -13.78
C LEU A 204 -10.72 -5.10 -12.64
N HIS A 205 -10.97 -6.40 -12.79
CA HIS A 205 -10.48 -7.40 -11.83
C HIS A 205 -9.64 -8.47 -12.53
N MET A 206 -8.67 -9.03 -11.81
CA MET A 206 -7.96 -10.22 -12.27
C MET A 206 -8.92 -11.42 -12.43
N GLY A 207 -8.69 -12.22 -13.46
CA GLY A 207 -9.49 -13.40 -13.76
C GLY A 207 -9.61 -13.68 -15.26
N PRO A 208 -10.46 -14.65 -15.65
CA PRO A 208 -10.57 -15.12 -17.04
C PRO A 208 -11.05 -14.05 -18.02
N GLN A 209 -11.79 -13.05 -17.56
CA GLN A 209 -12.33 -11.99 -18.42
C GLN A 209 -11.38 -10.81 -18.63
N LEU A 210 -10.27 -10.74 -17.88
CA LEU A 210 -9.41 -9.55 -17.86
C LEU A 210 -8.86 -9.19 -19.23
N GLU A 211 -8.50 -10.16 -20.08
CA GLU A 211 -8.03 -9.85 -21.44
C GLU A 211 -9.13 -9.17 -22.26
N GLY A 212 -10.35 -9.69 -22.20
CA GLY A 212 -11.51 -9.12 -22.88
C GLY A 212 -11.82 -7.72 -22.38
N ASP A 213 -11.83 -7.53 -21.06
CA ASP A 213 -12.09 -6.25 -20.42
C ASP A 213 -11.05 -5.20 -20.77
N LEU A 214 -9.76 -5.56 -20.73
CA LEU A 214 -8.69 -4.67 -21.20
C LEU A 214 -8.90 -4.27 -22.65
N ARG A 215 -9.29 -5.19 -23.54
CA ARG A 215 -9.54 -4.88 -24.95
C ARG A 215 -10.72 -3.91 -25.12
N ARG A 216 -11.80 -4.09 -24.35
CA ARG A 216 -12.96 -3.18 -24.37
C ARG A 216 -12.56 -1.77 -23.93
N VAL A 217 -11.80 -1.65 -22.85
CA VAL A 217 -11.32 -0.37 -22.34
C VAL A 217 -10.38 0.31 -23.34
N LEU A 218 -9.44 -0.42 -23.93
CA LEU A 218 -8.52 0.14 -24.92
C LEU A 218 -9.23 0.60 -26.19
N ALA A 219 -10.23 -0.14 -26.68
CA ALA A 219 -11.01 0.27 -27.84
C ALA A 219 -11.79 1.57 -27.56
N ALA A 220 -12.45 1.68 -26.41
CA ALA A 220 -13.15 2.90 -26.01
C ALA A 220 -12.19 4.08 -25.78
N ALA A 221 -10.99 3.82 -25.25
CA ALA A 221 -9.95 4.83 -25.12
C ALA A 221 -9.51 5.36 -26.49
N ASP A 222 -9.27 4.46 -27.45
CA ASP A 222 -8.89 4.81 -28.82
C ASP A 222 -9.99 5.66 -29.51
N GLU A 223 -11.27 5.29 -29.33
CA GLU A 223 -12.42 6.07 -29.84
C GLU A 223 -12.51 7.47 -29.23
N ALA A 224 -12.17 7.60 -27.95
CA ALA A 224 -12.14 8.87 -27.21
C ALA A 224 -10.83 9.68 -27.41
N ASN A 225 -9.87 9.18 -28.21
CA ASN A 225 -8.52 9.74 -28.35
C ASN A 225 -7.75 9.84 -27.01
N LEU A 226 -7.94 8.88 -26.12
CA LEU A 226 -7.28 8.78 -24.82
C LEU A 226 -6.19 7.71 -24.83
N THR A 227 -5.16 7.91 -24.02
CA THR A 227 -4.09 6.92 -23.83
C THR A 227 -3.96 6.50 -22.36
N PRO A 228 -3.75 5.20 -22.06
CA PRO A 228 -3.53 4.79 -20.67
C PRO A 228 -2.24 5.39 -20.09
N ALA A 229 -2.33 5.98 -18.89
CA ALA A 229 -1.22 6.59 -18.19
C ALA A 229 -0.99 6.00 -16.79
N ARG A 230 0.18 6.28 -16.20
CA ARG A 230 0.50 5.82 -14.84
C ARG A 230 -0.19 6.72 -13.82
N LEU A 231 -1.06 6.15 -13.00
CA LEU A 231 -1.82 6.90 -12.00
C LEU A 231 -0.93 7.60 -10.95
N ARG A 232 0.19 6.98 -10.56
CA ARG A 232 1.19 7.57 -9.65
C ARG A 232 1.73 8.93 -10.11
N ASP A 233 1.76 9.18 -11.42
CA ASP A 233 2.36 10.39 -11.97
C ASP A 233 1.40 11.59 -11.90
N TYR A 234 0.10 11.34 -11.69
CA TYR A 234 -0.94 12.37 -11.66
C TYR A 234 -1.51 12.64 -10.26
N LEU A 235 -1.40 11.68 -9.35
CA LEU A 235 -1.84 11.86 -7.97
C LEU A 235 -0.70 12.43 -7.11
N ARG A 236 -0.79 13.73 -6.78
CA ARG A 236 0.15 14.40 -5.88
C ARG A 236 -0.10 14.01 -4.42
N THR A 237 0.95 14.12 -3.60
CA THR A 237 0.82 14.21 -2.15
C THR A 237 0.06 15.49 -1.77
N ALA A 238 -0.85 15.41 -0.79
CA ALA A 238 -1.35 16.59 -0.11
C ALA A 238 -0.14 17.45 0.34
N SER A 239 -0.11 18.72 -0.08
CA SER A 239 0.91 19.70 0.32
C SER A 239 0.59 20.26 1.70
#